data_AF-A0A2T2R915-F1
#
_entry.id   AF-A0A2T2R915-F1
#
_cell.length_a   1.000
_cell.length_b   1.000
_cell.length_c   1.000
_cell.angle_alpha   90.00
_cell.angle_beta   90.00
_cell.angle_gamma   90.00
#
_symmetry.space_group_name_H-M   'P 1'
#
loop_
_entity.id
_entity.type
_entity.pdbx_description
1 polymer ?
#
loop_
_entity_poly.entity_id
_entity_poly.type
_entity_poly.pdbx_seq_one_letter_code
_entity_poly.pdbx_strand_id
1 'polypeptide(L)'
;AADDPLAGYAERLEGGELTDSLRGFLTGSIDLVVRRHLPGGGQRFVLIDFKTNRLGGDDEALSAWHYRPAALAEVMGQGHYHLQALLYTVALYRYLRWRLPDADPAAHLGGVAYLFVRGMTGPDTPRVAGQPCGVFAWHPPTPLVAELSQLLDTAGARQ
;
A
#
# COMPACT_ATOMS: atom_id res chain seq x y z
N ALA A 1 0.08 8.58 -13.42
CA ALA A 1 -0.72 9.81 -13.66
C ALA A 1 -0.31 10.87 -12.63
N ALA A 2 -0.67 12.15 -12.81
CA ALA A 2 -0.27 13.20 -11.86
C ALA A 2 -0.75 12.97 -10.42
N ASP A 3 -1.82 12.19 -10.24
CA ASP A 3 -2.38 11.80 -8.94
C ASP A 3 -1.91 10.41 -8.45
N ASP A 4 -0.92 9.80 -9.12
CA ASP A 4 -0.37 8.51 -8.67
C ASP A 4 0.54 8.73 -7.46
N PRO A 5 0.25 8.13 -6.30
CA PRO A 5 1.11 8.26 -5.13
C PRO A 5 2.54 7.75 -5.32
N LEU A 6 2.81 6.96 -6.38
CA LEU A 6 4.16 6.54 -6.74
C LEU A 6 4.90 7.51 -7.67
N ALA A 7 4.29 8.61 -8.11
CA ALA A 7 4.97 9.55 -8.99
C ALA A 7 6.27 10.06 -8.34
N GLY A 8 7.40 9.93 -9.04
CA GLY A 8 8.72 10.30 -8.51
C GLY A 8 9.37 9.25 -7.60
N TYR A 9 8.70 8.13 -7.28
CA TYR A 9 9.28 7.12 -6.39
C TYR A 9 10.38 6.30 -7.05
N ALA A 10 10.21 5.96 -8.33
CA ALA A 10 11.22 5.20 -9.08
C ALA A 10 12.54 5.99 -9.17
N GLU A 11 12.45 7.29 -9.46
CA GLU A 11 13.59 8.20 -9.55
C GLU A 11 14.31 8.34 -8.20
N ARG A 12 13.58 8.32 -7.08
CA ARG A 12 14.19 8.30 -5.73
C ARG A 12 14.97 7.00 -5.47
N LEU A 13 14.43 5.85 -5.89
CA LEU A 13 15.13 4.56 -5.77
C LEU A 13 16.40 4.52 -6.62
N GLU A 14 16.35 5.06 -7.84
CA GLU A 14 17.51 5.20 -8.73
C GLU A 14 18.58 6.13 -8.16
N GLY A 15 18.19 7.08 -7.29
CA GLY A 15 19.08 7.97 -6.54
C GLY A 15 19.97 7.26 -5.50
N GLY A 16 19.84 5.94 -5.32
CA GLY A 16 20.73 5.14 -4.49
C GLY A 16 20.24 4.91 -3.06
N GLU A 17 18.98 5.20 -2.74
CA GLU A 17 18.38 4.92 -1.42
C GLU A 17 18.34 3.41 -1.11
N LEU A 18 18.25 2.56 -2.14
CA LEU A 18 18.29 1.10 -2.02
C LEU A 18 19.28 0.52 -3.05
N THR A 19 20.54 0.32 -2.65
CA THR A 19 21.62 -0.17 -3.53
C THR A 19 22.03 -1.62 -3.28
N ASP A 20 21.53 -2.22 -2.19
CA ASP A 20 21.90 -3.57 -1.82
C ASP A 20 21.27 -4.63 -2.73
N SER A 21 22.09 -5.58 -3.16
CA SER A 21 21.59 -6.80 -3.81
C SER A 21 21.07 -7.76 -2.75
N LEU A 22 19.77 -8.04 -2.78
CA LEU A 22 19.11 -8.96 -1.86
C LEU A 22 18.85 -10.30 -2.56
N ARG A 23 19.27 -11.39 -1.93
CA ARG A 23 18.97 -12.76 -2.35
C ARG A 23 18.54 -13.59 -1.16
N GLY A 24 17.36 -14.18 -1.25
CA GLY A 24 16.82 -15.03 -0.18
C GLY A 24 15.31 -14.95 -0.09
N PHE A 25 14.79 -15.24 1.10
CA PHE A 25 13.36 -15.15 1.39
C PHE A 25 13.00 -13.74 1.86
N LEU A 26 11.92 -13.20 1.31
CA LEU A 26 11.28 -11.99 1.82
C LEU A 26 10.16 -12.40 2.78
N THR A 27 10.28 -12.02 4.04
CA THR A 27 9.27 -12.27 5.07
C THR A 27 8.57 -10.97 5.45
N GLY A 28 7.28 -11.04 5.73
CA GLY A 28 6.49 -9.91 6.21
C GLY A 28 5.15 -10.37 6.77
N SER A 29 4.43 -9.47 7.42
CA SER A 29 3.11 -9.73 7.98
C SER A 29 2.16 -8.65 7.53
N ILE A 30 1.03 -9.08 6.94
CA ILE A 30 -0.06 -8.19 6.55
C ILE A 30 -1.01 -8.10 7.74
N ASP A 31 -1.27 -6.89 8.23
CA ASP A 31 -2.13 -6.69 9.40
C ASP A 31 -3.55 -7.20 9.17
N LEU A 32 -4.15 -6.83 8.02
CA LEU A 32 -5.52 -7.19 7.70
C LEU A 32 -5.76 -7.29 6.19
N VAL A 33 -6.50 -8.32 5.79
CA VAL A 33 -7.09 -8.43 4.45
C VAL A 33 -8.60 -8.56 4.60
N VAL A 34 -9.33 -7.60 4.03
CA VAL A 34 -10.80 -7.61 4.04
C VAL A 34 -11.30 -8.19 2.73
N ARG A 35 -12.13 -9.22 2.83
CA ARG A 35 -12.91 -9.73 1.69
C ARG A 35 -14.25 -8.98 1.61
N ARG A 36 -14.43 -8.21 0.55
CA ARG A 36 -15.67 -7.49 0.23
C ARG A 36 -16.42 -8.20 -0.88
N HIS A 37 -17.64 -8.65 -0.59
CA HIS A 37 -18.57 -9.11 -1.63
C HIS A 37 -19.10 -7.92 -2.42
N LEU A 38 -19.13 -8.06 -3.75
CA LEU A 38 -19.63 -7.04 -4.66
C LEU A 38 -21.09 -7.33 -5.04
N PRO A 39 -21.91 -6.29 -5.28
CA PRO A 39 -23.17 -6.46 -5.99
C PRO A 39 -22.92 -7.20 -7.31
N GLY A 40 -23.74 -8.21 -7.61
CA GLY A 40 -23.56 -9.04 -8.82
C GLY A 40 -22.71 -10.30 -8.63
N GLY A 41 -22.31 -10.65 -7.40
CA GLY A 41 -21.77 -12.00 -7.10
C GLY A 41 -20.25 -12.16 -7.15
N GLY A 42 -19.49 -11.05 -7.23
CA GLY A 42 -18.03 -11.05 -7.16
C GLY A 42 -17.46 -10.82 -5.75
N GLN A 43 -16.14 -10.90 -5.62
CA GLN A 43 -15.42 -10.55 -4.38
C GLN A 43 -14.13 -9.79 -4.69
N ARG A 44 -13.81 -8.80 -3.86
CA ARG A 44 -12.52 -8.10 -3.87
C ARG A 44 -11.84 -8.19 -2.52
N PHE A 45 -10.52 -8.23 -2.54
CA PHE A 45 -9.66 -8.32 -1.36
C PHE A 45 -8.93 -6.99 -1.21
N VAL A 46 -9.19 -6.29 -0.11
CA VAL A 46 -8.56 -5.00 0.22
C VAL A 46 -7.56 -5.26 1.32
N LEU A 47 -6.32 -4.82 1.11
CA LEU A 47 -5.28 -4.86 2.13
C LEU A 47 -5.35 -3.63 3.02
N ILE A 48 -5.18 -3.83 4.32
CA ILE A 48 -5.16 -2.76 5.32
C ILE A 48 -3.92 -2.93 6.20
N ASP A 49 -3.19 -1.84 6.41
CA ASP A 49 -2.04 -1.75 7.32
C ASP A 49 -2.28 -0.59 8.31
N PHE A 50 -2.04 -0.84 9.59
CA PHE A 50 -2.25 0.14 10.66
C PHE A 50 -0.92 0.80 11.04
N LYS A 51 -0.91 2.13 11.00
CA LYS A 51 0.25 2.95 11.34
C LYS A 51 -0.03 3.81 12.56
N THR A 52 0.85 3.72 13.55
CA THR A 52 0.80 4.54 14.78
C THR A 52 1.81 5.69 14.73
N ASN A 53 2.31 6.09 13.58
CA ASN A 53 3.28 7.18 13.44
C ASN A 53 2.75 8.51 14.04
N ARG A 54 3.63 9.30 14.67
CA ARG A 54 3.32 10.69 15.09
C ARG A 54 3.76 11.60 13.96
N LEU A 55 2.87 12.41 13.38
CA LEU A 55 3.22 13.33 12.29
C LEU A 55 3.33 14.80 12.71
N GLY A 56 2.92 15.15 13.93
CA GLY A 56 3.19 16.48 14.51
C GLY A 56 4.55 16.54 15.19
N GLY A 57 5.06 17.74 15.44
CA GLY A 57 6.28 17.95 16.24
C GLY A 57 6.08 17.55 17.71
N ASP A 58 7.14 17.14 18.40
CA ASP A 58 7.04 16.56 19.75
C ASP A 58 6.29 17.45 20.76
N ASP A 59 6.51 18.76 20.69
CA ASP A 59 5.88 19.78 21.54
C ASP A 59 4.54 20.32 20.99
N GLU A 60 4.11 19.84 19.81
CA GLU A 60 2.87 20.28 19.17
C GLU A 60 1.68 19.44 19.62
N ALA A 61 0.56 20.11 19.93
CA ALA A 61 -0.70 19.45 20.19
C ALA A 61 -1.18 18.70 18.94
N LEU A 62 -1.22 17.37 19.03
CA LEU A 62 -1.56 16.53 17.91
C LEU A 62 -3.03 16.74 17.48
N SER A 63 -3.24 16.89 16.18
CA SER A 63 -4.55 17.08 15.55
C SER A 63 -4.68 16.29 14.26
N ALA A 64 -5.91 16.07 13.79
CA ALA A 64 -6.17 15.40 12.51
C ALA A 64 -5.50 16.09 11.30
N TRP A 65 -5.19 17.39 11.40
CA TRP A 65 -4.55 18.16 10.33
C TRP A 65 -3.12 17.68 10.01
N HIS A 66 -2.43 17.10 11.00
CA HIS A 66 -1.12 16.47 10.81
C HIS A 66 -1.19 15.24 9.91
N TYR A 67 -2.39 14.67 9.75
CA TYR A 67 -2.65 13.46 8.98
C TYR A 67 -3.48 13.77 7.71
N ARG A 68 -3.42 15.01 7.21
CA ARG A 68 -4.04 15.38 5.94
C ARG A 68 -3.39 14.63 4.77
N PRO A 69 -4.08 14.44 3.63
CA PRO A 69 -3.58 13.67 2.49
C PRO A 69 -2.16 14.00 2.05
N ALA A 70 -1.80 15.30 1.98
CA ALA A 70 -0.45 15.72 1.61
C ALA A 70 0.63 15.23 2.60
N ALA A 71 0.36 15.30 3.90
CA ALA A 71 1.28 14.80 4.93
C ALA A 71 1.38 13.26 4.90
N LEU A 72 0.27 12.58 4.58
CA LEU A 72 0.28 11.13 4.39
C LEU A 72 1.09 10.73 3.17
N ALA A 73 0.96 11.44 2.05
CA ALA A 73 1.77 11.18 0.86
C ALA A 73 3.28 11.31 1.14
N GLU A 74 3.67 12.33 1.91
CA GLU A 74 5.06 12.54 2.31
C GLU A 74 5.59 11.39 3.18
N VAL A 75 4.88 11.02 4.25
CA VAL A 75 5.35 9.91 5.12
C VAL A 75 5.31 8.55 4.43
N MET A 76 4.35 8.32 3.53
CA MET A 76 4.34 7.11 2.68
C MET A 76 5.59 7.03 1.81
N GLY A 77 6.04 8.17 1.30
CA GLY A 77 7.27 8.31 0.54
C GLY A 77 8.53 8.07 1.38
N GLN A 78 8.66 8.74 2.53
CA GLN A 78 9.83 8.65 3.41
C GLN A 78 9.97 7.27 4.07
N GLY A 79 8.86 6.63 4.41
CA GLY A 79 8.85 5.31 5.04
C GLY A 79 8.95 4.14 4.07
N HIS A 80 9.09 4.39 2.76
CA HIS A 80 9.01 3.36 1.70
C HIS A 80 7.74 2.49 1.78
N TYR A 81 6.66 3.00 2.37
CA TYR A 81 5.41 2.26 2.53
C TYR A 81 4.73 1.95 1.20
N HIS A 82 5.08 2.70 0.15
CA HIS A 82 4.77 2.38 -1.24
C HIS A 82 5.32 1.02 -1.69
N LEU A 83 6.62 0.78 -1.45
CA LEU A 83 7.25 -0.50 -1.76
C LEU A 83 6.68 -1.61 -0.88
N GLN A 84 6.46 -1.33 0.41
CA GLN A 84 5.78 -2.27 1.31
C GLN A 84 4.40 -2.67 0.77
N ALA A 85 3.58 -1.70 0.35
CA ALA A 85 2.26 -1.93 -0.22
C ALA A 85 2.33 -2.78 -1.50
N LEU A 86 3.29 -2.53 -2.38
CA LEU A 86 3.51 -3.33 -3.59
C LEU A 86 3.87 -4.78 -3.26
N LEU A 87 4.86 -4.99 -2.39
CA LEU A 87 5.31 -6.33 -2.00
C LEU A 87 4.19 -7.11 -1.31
N TYR A 88 3.40 -6.45 -0.46
CA TYR A 88 2.25 -7.07 0.17
C TYR A 88 1.12 -7.39 -0.82
N THR A 89 0.89 -6.52 -1.80
CA THR A 89 -0.10 -6.78 -2.87
C THR A 89 0.32 -7.96 -3.73
N VAL A 90 1.63 -8.11 -4.03
CA VAL A 90 2.17 -9.29 -4.71
C VAL A 90 1.99 -10.55 -3.87
N ALA A 91 2.30 -10.49 -2.57
CA ALA A 91 2.10 -11.62 -1.66
C ALA A 91 0.62 -12.05 -1.61
N LEU A 92 -0.30 -11.09 -1.51
CA LEU A 92 -1.74 -11.33 -1.55
C LEU A 92 -2.16 -11.93 -2.90
N TYR A 93 -1.69 -11.39 -4.02
CA TYR A 93 -2.00 -11.92 -5.34
C TYR A 93 -1.56 -13.38 -5.49
N ARG A 94 -0.33 -13.72 -5.08
CA ARG A 94 0.21 -15.09 -5.10
C ARG A 94 -0.60 -16.01 -4.21
N TYR A 95 -0.96 -15.55 -3.00
CA TYR A 95 -1.83 -16.30 -2.10
C TYR A 95 -3.19 -16.57 -2.73
N LEU A 96 -3.84 -15.58 -3.35
CA LEU A 96 -5.14 -15.75 -3.99
C LEU A 96 -5.09 -16.72 -5.16
N ARG A 97 -4.01 -16.72 -5.96
CA ARG A 97 -3.80 -17.72 -7.03
C ARG A 97 -3.76 -19.16 -6.54
N TRP A 98 -3.38 -19.39 -5.28
CA TRP A 98 -3.40 -20.73 -4.68
C TRP A 98 -4.76 -21.09 -4.08
N ARG A 99 -5.59 -20.10 -3.74
CA ARG A 99 -6.85 -20.30 -3.00
C ARG A 99 -8.09 -20.22 -3.87
N LEU A 100 -8.03 -19.46 -4.96
CA LEU A 100 -9.14 -19.26 -5.87
C LEU A 100 -8.82 -19.90 -7.23
N PRO A 101 -9.76 -20.66 -7.81
CA PRO A 101 -9.66 -20.99 -9.22
C PRO A 101 -9.70 -19.69 -10.03
N ASP A 102 -8.86 -19.60 -11.06
CA ASP A 102 -8.83 -18.48 -12.01
C ASP A 102 -8.68 -17.09 -11.36
N ALA A 103 -7.75 -16.96 -10.40
CA ALA A 103 -7.47 -15.69 -9.72
C ALA A 103 -6.99 -14.60 -10.70
N ASP A 104 -7.93 -13.78 -11.18
CA ASP A 104 -7.65 -12.57 -11.94
C ASP A 104 -7.35 -11.41 -10.98
N PRO A 105 -6.14 -10.81 -11.04
CA PRO A 105 -5.81 -9.68 -10.17
C PRO A 105 -6.67 -8.44 -10.45
N ALA A 106 -7.16 -8.21 -11.67
CA ALA A 106 -8.03 -7.08 -11.99
C ALA A 106 -9.43 -7.22 -11.36
N ALA A 107 -9.94 -8.46 -11.31
CA ALA A 107 -11.21 -8.76 -10.67
C ALA A 107 -11.12 -8.77 -9.14
N HIS A 108 -10.03 -9.33 -8.59
CA HIS A 108 -9.95 -9.69 -7.17
C HIS A 108 -9.19 -8.70 -6.30
N LEU A 109 -8.26 -7.90 -6.81
CA LEU A 109 -7.54 -6.92 -5.99
C LEU A 109 -8.41 -5.66 -5.81
N GLY A 110 -8.62 -5.29 -4.55
CA GLY A 110 -9.44 -4.15 -4.14
C GLY A 110 -8.63 -2.90 -3.74
N GLY A 111 -7.31 -2.92 -3.92
CA GLY A 111 -6.41 -1.87 -3.47
C GLY A 111 -5.89 -2.06 -2.05
N VAL A 112 -5.20 -1.04 -1.57
CA VAL A 112 -4.56 -0.97 -0.25
C VAL A 112 -5.04 0.27 0.50
N ALA A 113 -5.10 0.17 1.83
CA ALA A 113 -5.31 1.31 2.71
C ALA A 113 -4.30 1.29 3.87
N TYR A 114 -3.64 2.42 4.09
CA TYR A 114 -2.79 2.66 5.25
C TYR A 114 -3.53 3.58 6.21
N LEU A 115 -3.84 3.06 7.39
CA LEU A 115 -4.63 3.72 8.41
C LEU A 115 -3.70 4.29 9.47
N PHE A 116 -3.40 5.59 9.36
CA PHE A 116 -2.69 6.36 10.36
C PHE A 116 -3.66 6.71 11.49
N VAL A 117 -3.80 5.78 12.43
CA VAL A 117 -4.90 5.76 13.41
C VAL A 117 -5.00 7.01 14.27
N ARG A 118 -3.89 7.72 14.50
CA ARG A 118 -3.85 8.98 15.25
C ARG A 118 -4.52 10.15 14.53
N GLY A 119 -4.75 10.04 13.22
CA GLY A 119 -5.50 11.00 12.42
C GLY A 119 -6.99 10.72 12.32
N MET A 120 -7.45 9.55 12.77
CA MET A 120 -8.83 9.09 12.66
C MET A 120 -9.60 9.45 13.94
N THR A 121 -10.25 10.62 13.96
CA THR A 121 -10.87 11.22 15.14
C THR A 121 -12.37 10.92 15.28
N GLY A 122 -12.85 9.81 14.70
CA GLY A 122 -14.25 9.38 14.77
C GLY A 122 -15.08 9.71 13.52
N PRO A 123 -16.43 9.63 13.60
CA PRO A 123 -17.33 9.84 12.45
C PRO A 123 -17.14 11.19 11.74
N ASP A 124 -16.77 12.21 12.50
CA ASP A 124 -16.57 13.59 12.04
C ASP A 124 -15.09 13.88 11.70
N THR A 125 -14.29 12.86 11.41
CA THR A 125 -12.89 13.03 10.99
C THR A 125 -12.83 14.02 9.83
N PRO A 126 -12.02 15.11 9.93
CA PRO A 126 -11.93 16.11 8.89
C PRO A 126 -11.54 15.50 7.54
N ARG A 127 -12.15 16.03 6.47
CA ARG A 127 -11.84 15.64 5.08
C ARG A 127 -11.17 16.80 4.36
N VAL A 128 -10.09 16.49 3.65
CA VAL A 128 -9.38 17.43 2.78
C VAL A 128 -9.45 16.86 1.36
N ALA A 129 -9.98 17.65 0.42
CA ALA A 129 -10.24 17.20 -0.95
C ALA A 129 -11.08 15.89 -1.02
N GLY A 130 -12.04 15.74 -0.10
CA GLY A 130 -12.91 14.55 -0.01
C GLY A 130 -12.31 13.33 0.70
N GLN A 131 -10.99 13.34 0.96
CA GLN A 131 -10.29 12.24 1.66
C GLN A 131 -10.24 12.50 3.17
N PRO A 132 -10.59 11.52 4.02
CA PRO A 132 -10.51 11.69 5.47
C PRO A 132 -9.05 11.72 5.93
N CYS A 133 -8.74 12.59 6.88
CA CYS A 133 -7.45 12.57 7.55
C CYS A 133 -7.17 11.19 8.16
N GLY A 134 -5.90 10.79 8.15
CA GLY A 134 -5.46 9.49 8.66
C GLY A 134 -5.66 8.31 7.71
N VAL A 135 -6.27 8.50 6.53
CA VAL A 135 -6.46 7.41 5.56
C VAL A 135 -5.71 7.71 4.27
N PHE A 136 -4.70 6.91 3.99
CA PHE A 136 -4.08 6.83 2.68
C PHE A 136 -4.63 5.62 1.94
N ALA A 137 -5.12 5.79 0.71
CA ALA A 137 -5.64 4.71 -0.11
C ALA A 137 -5.00 4.73 -1.49
N TRP A 138 -4.71 3.54 -2.01
CA TRP A 138 -4.06 3.40 -3.31
C TRP A 138 -4.51 2.10 -4.00
N HIS A 139 -4.60 2.14 -5.32
CA HIS A 139 -4.88 0.97 -6.15
C HIS A 139 -3.66 0.71 -7.03
N PRO A 140 -2.73 -0.17 -6.61
CA PRO A 140 -1.59 -0.53 -7.42
C PRO A 140 -2.03 -0.98 -8.82
N PRO A 141 -1.41 -0.48 -9.90
CA PRO A 141 -1.72 -0.96 -11.24
C PRO A 141 -1.55 -2.47 -11.31
N THR A 142 -2.61 -3.18 -11.73
CA THR A 142 -2.59 -4.63 -11.86
C THR A 142 -1.40 -5.17 -12.70
N PRO A 143 -1.04 -4.54 -13.84
CA PRO A 143 0.14 -4.97 -14.60
C PRO A 143 1.43 -4.91 -13.77
N LEU A 144 1.64 -3.84 -13.01
CA LEU A 144 2.81 -3.69 -12.13
C LEU A 144 2.90 -4.80 -11.08
N VAL A 145 1.76 -5.17 -10.48
CA VAL A 145 1.70 -6.29 -9.51
C VAL A 145 2.07 -7.61 -10.18
N ALA A 146 1.55 -7.86 -11.38
CA ALA A 146 1.82 -9.09 -12.12
C ALA A 146 3.30 -9.17 -12.55
N GLU A 147 3.85 -8.08 -13.10
CA GLU A 147 5.25 -7.98 -13.52
C GLU A 147 6.21 -8.13 -12.33
N LEU A 148 5.93 -7.47 -11.20
CA LEU A 148 6.74 -7.62 -10.00
C LEU A 148 6.68 -9.04 -9.44
N SER A 149 5.52 -9.69 -9.49
CA SER A 149 5.41 -11.11 -9.11
C SER A 149 6.30 -12.00 -9.99
N GLN A 150 6.33 -11.77 -11.31
CA GLN A 150 7.18 -12.52 -12.24
C GLN A 150 8.67 -12.22 -12.04
N LEU A 151 9.02 -10.98 -11.75
CA LEU A 151 10.40 -10.57 -11.44
C LEU A 151 10.93 -11.33 -10.21
N LEU A 152 10.12 -11.40 -9.15
CA LEU A 152 10.47 -12.13 -7.93
C LEU A 152 10.54 -13.65 -8.13
N ASP A 153 9.81 -14.21 -9.10
CA ASP A 153 9.91 -15.63 -9.46
C ASP A 153 11.19 -15.95 -10.26
N THR A 154 11.59 -15.05 -11.17
CA THR A 154 12.68 -15.28 -12.11
C THR A 154 14.07 -14.90 -11.57
N ALA A 155 14.13 -14.06 -10.53
CA ALA A 155 15.39 -13.67 -9.89
C ALA A 155 16.17 -14.86 -9.27
N GLY A 156 15.50 -15.99 -8.99
CA GLY A 156 16.16 -17.22 -8.53
C GLY A 156 16.73 -18.12 -9.65
N ALA A 157 16.34 -17.89 -10.91
CA ALA A 157 16.63 -18.77 -12.04
C ALA A 157 17.80 -18.30 -12.94
N ARG A 158 18.29 -17.06 -12.76
CA ARG A 158 19.54 -16.60 -13.41
C ARG A 158 20.75 -17.02 -12.58
N GLN A 159 21.24 -18.24 -12.82
CA GLN A 159 22.61 -18.68 -12.54
C GLN A 159 23.10 -19.55 -13.69
#